data_AF-A0A6P8II41-F1
#
_entry.id   AF-A0A6P8II41-F1
#
_cell.length_a   1.000
_cell.length_b   1.000
_cell.length_c   1.000
_cell.angle_alpha   90.00
_cell.angle_beta   90.00
_cell.angle_gamma   90.00
#
_symmetry.space_group_name_H-M   'P 1'
#
loop_
_entity.id
_entity.type
_entity.pdbx_description
1 polymer ?
#
loop_
_entity_poly.entity_id
_entity_poly.type
_entity_poly.pdbx_seq_one_letter_code
_entity_poly.pdbx_strand_id
1 'polypeptide(L)'
;MEDNEEWEEEQLVLVELCGILETEVLHEATTEHCRLLGINTSEPVLQIGPYTFVGEHEDAIGTNVFFEEVQGDDSEKKRFQFKGMTTKSIKMVRAFLKQTAEEDDMPVEVEQNSTEESFGEQN
;
A
#
# COMPACT_ATOMS: atom_id res chain seq x y z
N MET A 1 13.60 -25.20 28.66
CA MET A 1 12.34 -24.89 27.97
C MET A 1 12.67 -23.68 27.12
N GLU A 2 12.79 -23.89 25.82
CA GLU A 2 13.05 -22.81 24.86
C GLU A 2 11.69 -22.21 24.51
N ASP A 3 11.31 -21.15 25.23
CA ASP A 3 10.19 -20.31 24.83
C ASP A 3 10.70 -19.41 23.69
N ASN A 4 10.68 -19.95 22.48
CA ASN A 4 10.84 -19.17 21.26
C ASN A 4 9.51 -18.46 20.97
N GLU A 5 9.16 -17.48 21.81
CA GLU A 5 8.13 -16.49 21.51
C GLU A 5 8.66 -15.64 20.33
N GLU A 6 8.21 -15.95 19.12
CA GLU A 6 8.30 -15.06 17.96
C GLU A 6 7.63 -13.74 18.36
N TRP A 7 8.43 -12.73 18.70
CA TRP A 7 7.93 -11.39 18.97
C TRP A 7 7.46 -10.78 17.65
N GLU A 8 6.15 -10.62 17.48
CA GLU A 8 5.60 -9.78 16.42
C GLU A 8 6.02 -8.32 16.70
N GLU A 9 6.91 -7.78 15.87
CA GLU A 9 7.31 -6.37 15.95
C GLU A 9 6.18 -5.49 15.38
N GLU A 10 5.49 -4.76 16.25
CA GLU A 10 4.51 -3.74 15.85
C GLU A 10 5.25 -2.50 15.30
N GLN A 11 4.83 -2.02 14.12
CA GLN A 11 5.42 -0.85 13.46
C GLN A 11 4.38 0.26 13.25
N LEU A 12 4.75 1.50 13.62
CA LEU A 12 3.94 2.69 13.38
C LEU A 12 4.45 3.47 12.17
N VAL A 13 3.55 3.72 11.22
CA VAL A 13 3.84 4.45 9.98
C VAL A 13 2.96 5.69 9.90
N LEU A 14 3.55 6.84 9.57
CA LEU A 14 2.80 8.06 9.29
C LEU A 14 2.31 8.03 7.84
N VAL A 15 1.01 8.19 7.64
CA VAL A 15 0.39 8.31 6.32
C VAL A 15 -0.14 9.72 6.12
N GLU A 16 0.30 10.38 5.04
CA GLU A 16 -0.15 11.72 4.66
C GLU A 16 -1.16 11.62 3.51
N LEU A 17 -2.44 11.89 3.80
CA LEU A 17 -3.51 11.82 2.81
C LEU A 17 -3.68 13.15 2.08
N CYS A 18 -3.30 13.19 0.80
CA CYS A 18 -3.45 14.35 -0.07
C CYS A 18 -4.73 14.27 -0.90
N GLY A 19 -5.48 15.38 -0.98
CA GLY A 19 -6.67 15.47 -1.84
C GLY A 19 -7.98 15.00 -1.18
N ILE A 20 -8.02 14.92 0.16
CA ILE A 20 -9.26 14.77 0.93
C ILE A 20 -9.88 16.16 1.15
N LEU A 21 -11.16 16.28 0.81
CA LEU A 21 -11.96 17.49 1.06
C LEU A 21 -12.99 17.28 2.19
N GLU A 22 -13.39 16.02 2.42
CA GLU A 22 -14.41 15.60 3.38
C GLU A 22 -13.72 14.83 4.52
N THR A 23 -13.67 15.43 5.70
CA THR A 23 -13.05 14.82 6.89
C THR A 23 -13.83 13.64 7.43
N GLU A 24 -15.11 13.52 7.08
CA GLU A 24 -16.02 12.45 7.50
C GLU A 24 -15.50 11.07 7.08
N VAL A 25 -14.81 11.00 5.94
CA VAL A 25 -14.17 9.78 5.41
C VAL A 25 -13.13 9.23 6.39
N LEU A 26 -12.48 10.10 7.16
CA LEU A 26 -11.50 9.67 8.17
C LEU A 26 -12.16 8.96 9.35
N HIS A 27 -13.45 9.19 9.61
CA HIS A 27 -14.19 8.40 10.60
C HIS A 27 -14.45 6.96 10.12
N GLU A 28 -14.43 6.74 8.80
CA GLU A 28 -14.48 5.39 8.20
C GLU A 28 -13.11 4.71 8.14
N ALA A 29 -12.04 5.34 8.63
CA ALA A 29 -10.71 4.72 8.69
C ALA A 29 -10.60 3.67 9.83
N THR A 30 -11.57 2.76 9.89
CA THR A 30 -11.59 1.60 10.78
C THR A 30 -11.05 0.37 10.05
N THR A 31 -10.63 -0.66 10.80
CA THR A 31 -10.08 -1.90 10.23
C THR A 31 -11.01 -2.58 9.22
N GLU A 32 -12.32 -2.43 9.35
CA GLU A 32 -13.30 -3.06 8.45
C GLU A 32 -13.52 -2.30 7.12
N HIS A 33 -13.19 -1.01 7.11
CA HIS A 33 -13.43 -0.07 6.00
C HIS A 33 -12.14 0.45 5.36
N CYS A 34 -11.00 0.01 5.88
CA CYS A 34 -9.67 0.32 5.39
C CYS A 34 -9.03 -0.92 4.75
N ARG A 35 -8.54 -0.78 3.52
CA ARG A 35 -7.75 -1.83 2.85
C ARG A 35 -6.43 -1.25 2.40
N LEU A 36 -5.36 -1.93 2.77
CA LEU A 36 -4.00 -1.56 2.40
C LEU A 36 -3.39 -2.72 1.62
N LEU A 37 -2.90 -2.41 0.42
CA LEU A 37 -2.24 -3.36 -0.47
C LEU A 37 -0.80 -2.92 -0.70
N GLY A 38 0.13 -3.85 -0.54
CA GLY A 38 1.52 -3.63 -0.94
C GLY A 38 2.27 -2.58 -0.13
N ILE A 39 2.13 -2.52 1.20
CA ILE A 39 2.90 -1.57 2.03
C ILE A 39 4.42 -1.62 1.79
N ASN A 40 4.94 -2.81 1.47
CA ASN A 40 6.35 -3.03 1.18
C ASN A 40 6.75 -2.75 -0.28
N THR A 41 5.83 -2.29 -1.12
CA THR A 41 6.12 -1.89 -2.50
C THR A 41 6.46 -0.40 -2.56
N SER A 42 7.00 0.04 -3.69
CA SER A 42 7.24 1.46 -3.96
C SER A 42 5.94 2.26 -4.08
N GLU A 43 4.85 1.59 -4.48
CA GLU A 43 3.53 2.19 -4.75
C GLU A 43 2.44 1.44 -3.97
N PRO A 44 2.35 1.63 -2.64
CA PRO A 44 1.26 1.05 -1.85
C PRO A 44 -0.08 1.66 -2.25
N VAL A 45 -1.15 0.87 -2.16
CA VAL A 45 -2.51 1.34 -2.43
C VAL A 45 -3.33 1.28 -1.15
N LEU A 46 -3.97 2.38 -0.80
CA LEU A 46 -4.84 2.50 0.36
C LEU A 46 -6.26 2.83 -0.09
N GLN A 47 -7.23 2.08 0.41
CA GLN A 47 -8.64 2.34 0.22
C GLN A 47 -9.30 2.62 1.56
N ILE A 48 -10.00 3.75 1.67
CA ILE A 48 -10.82 4.12 2.84
C ILE A 48 -12.22 4.42 2.31
N GLY A 49 -13.18 3.56 2.64
CA GLY A 49 -14.53 3.65 2.08
C GLY A 49 -14.51 3.71 0.53
N PRO A 50 -15.12 4.75 -0.10
CA PRO A 50 -15.13 4.89 -1.56
C PRO A 50 -13.86 5.55 -2.14
N TYR A 51 -12.91 5.97 -1.30
CA TYR A 51 -11.70 6.68 -1.75
C TYR A 51 -10.54 5.72 -1.93
N THR A 52 -9.85 5.84 -3.08
CA THR A 52 -8.61 5.11 -3.36
C THR A 52 -7.44 6.08 -3.41
N PHE A 53 -6.31 5.68 -2.85
CA PHE A 53 -5.06 6.42 -2.83
C PHE A 53 -3.91 5.54 -3.30
N VAL A 54 -2.96 6.15 -4.00
CA VAL A 54 -1.68 5.55 -4.37
C VAL A 54 -0.58 6.29 -3.61
N GLY A 55 0.31 5.54 -2.98
CA GLY A 55 1.33 6.07 -2.09
C GLY A 55 2.72 6.07 -2.67
N GLU A 56 3.59 6.87 -2.06
CA GLU A 56 5.04 6.87 -2.25
C GLU A 56 5.69 6.99 -0.87
N HIS A 57 6.75 6.22 -0.61
CA HIS A 57 7.51 6.30 0.64
C HIS A 57 8.43 7.52 0.59
N GLU A 58 8.34 8.39 1.60
CA GLU A 58 9.16 9.59 1.73
C GLU A 58 9.96 9.55 3.05
N ASP A 59 11.15 10.16 3.04
CA ASP A 59 11.90 10.43 4.26
C ASP A 59 11.50 11.82 4.79
N ALA A 60 11.00 11.88 6.01
CA ALA A 60 10.62 13.10 6.68
C ALA A 60 11.86 13.91 7.10
N ILE A 61 11.79 15.24 6.95
CA ILE A 61 12.78 16.14 7.56
C ILE A 61 12.50 16.19 9.06
N GLY A 62 13.30 15.46 9.84
CA GLY A 62 13.17 15.38 11.29
C GLY A 62 12.70 14.01 11.75
N THR A 63 11.88 13.96 12.80
CA THR A 63 11.40 12.70 13.38
C THR A 63 9.96 12.86 13.83
N ASN A 64 9.09 11.99 13.33
CA ASN A 64 7.72 11.86 13.80
C ASN A 64 7.70 11.01 15.06
N VAL A 65 6.94 11.42 16.07
CA VAL A 65 6.88 10.79 17.39
C VAL A 65 5.41 10.53 17.73
N PHE A 66 5.08 9.27 18.00
CA PHE A 66 3.70 8.84 18.28
C PHE A 66 3.46 8.75 19.78
N PHE A 67 2.33 9.32 20.22
CA PHE A 67 1.87 9.25 21.60
C PHE A 67 0.40 8.81 21.63
N GLU A 68 0.08 7.92 22.56
CA GLU A 68 -1.31 7.55 22.86
C GLU A 68 -1.76 8.27 24.13
N GLU A 69 -2.99 8.82 24.12
CA GLU A 69 -3.62 9.38 25.31
C GLU A 69 -4.05 8.24 26.23
N VAL A 70 -3.60 8.26 27.48
CA VAL A 70 -3.96 7.26 28.50
C VAL A 70 -4.83 7.92 29.56
N GLN A 71 -5.83 7.21 30.06
CA GLN A 71 -6.67 7.71 31.15
C GLN A 71 -5.79 7.98 32.37
N GLY A 72 -5.86 9.20 32.89
CA GLY A 72 -5.26 9.57 34.17
C GLY A 72 -6.27 9.37 35.30
N ASP A 73 -5.77 9.07 36.50
CA ASP A 73 -6.60 9.01 37.72
C ASP A 73 -7.20 10.39 38.10
N ASP A 74 -6.67 11.47 37.52
CA ASP A 74 -7.05 12.85 37.79
C ASP A 74 -7.73 13.44 36.55
N SER A 75 -9.03 13.69 36.62
CA SER A 75 -9.90 13.99 35.46
C SER A 75 -9.54 15.26 34.69
N GLU A 76 -8.58 16.06 35.18
CA GLU A 76 -8.20 17.35 34.61
C GLU A 76 -6.86 17.33 33.85
N LYS A 77 -6.07 16.25 33.91
CA LYS A 77 -4.76 16.18 33.24
C LYS A 77 -4.68 15.03 32.24
N LYS A 78 -4.60 15.38 30.95
CA LYS A 78 -4.27 14.43 29.89
C LYS A 78 -2.86 13.89 30.08
N ARG A 79 -2.71 12.56 30.09
CA ARG A 79 -1.42 11.89 30.13
C ARG A 79 -1.19 11.19 28.80
N PHE A 80 0.05 11.24 28.32
CA PHE A 80 0.44 10.65 27.06
C PHE A 80 1.53 9.60 27.27
N GLN A 81 1.43 8.47 26.57
CA GLN A 81 2.42 7.41 26.55
C GLN A 81 3.10 7.37 25.18
N PHE A 82 4.43 7.40 25.16
CA PHE A 82 5.21 7.22 23.94
C PHE A 82 4.98 5.83 23.35
N LYS A 83 4.77 5.76 22.03
CA LYS A 83 4.49 4.51 21.29
C LYS A 83 5.51 4.19 20.22
N GLY A 84 6.18 5.19 19.67
CA GLY A 84 7.18 4.95 18.64
C GLY A 84 7.63 6.23 17.98
N MET A 85 8.62 6.10 17.11
CA MET A 85 9.11 7.20 16.30
C MET A 85 9.55 6.70 14.94
N THR A 86 9.48 7.56 13.92
CA THR A 86 9.91 7.24 12.57
C THR A 86 10.43 8.47 11.86
N THR A 87 11.37 8.27 10.94
CA THR A 87 11.80 9.28 9.97
C THR A 87 11.20 9.02 8.59
N LYS A 88 10.31 8.04 8.46
CA LYS A 88 9.63 7.66 7.21
C LYS A 88 8.16 7.97 7.29
N SER A 89 7.60 8.45 6.17
CA SER A 89 6.16 8.61 5.97
C SER A 89 5.78 8.00 4.62
N ILE A 90 4.49 7.75 4.43
CA ILE A 90 3.93 7.39 3.14
C ILE A 90 2.98 8.49 2.72
N LYS A 91 3.32 9.17 1.64
CA LYS A 91 2.48 10.19 1.06
C LYS A 91 1.52 9.56 0.08
N MET A 92 0.23 9.76 0.29
CA MET A 92 -0.86 9.11 -0.43
C MET A 92 -1.63 10.15 -1.22
N VAL A 93 -1.71 9.98 -2.54
CA VAL A 93 -2.47 10.88 -3.43
C VAL A 93 -3.72 10.17 -3.92
N ARG A 94 -4.87 10.85 -3.87
CA ARG A 94 -6.15 10.30 -4.33
C ARG A 94 -6.08 9.89 -5.80
N ALA A 95 -6.50 8.67 -6.08
CA ALA A 95 -6.60 8.10 -7.42
C ALA A 95 -8.06 7.80 -7.78
N PHE A 96 -8.38 7.91 -9.07
CA PHE A 96 -9.68 7.54 -9.63
C PHE A 96 -9.50 6.31 -10.51
N LEU A 97 -10.21 5.25 -10.15
CA LEU A 97 -10.13 3.99 -10.86
C LEU A 97 -10.87 4.09 -12.20
N LYS A 98 -10.25 3.54 -13.24
CA LYS A 98 -10.85 3.38 -14.56
C LYS A 98 -10.84 1.89 -14.89
N GLN A 99 -11.95 1.40 -15.44
CA GLN A 99 -11.99 0.04 -15.98
C GLN A 99 -10.95 -0.08 -17.09
N THR A 100 -10.05 -1.06 -16.95
CA THR A 100 -9.18 -1.47 -18.04
C THR A 100 -10.03 -2.17 -19.10
N ALA A 101 -9.89 -1.80 -20.37
CA ALA A 101 -10.48 -2.57 -21.44
C ALA A 101 -9.80 -3.94 -21.42
N GLU A 102 -10.59 -5.01 -21.33
CA GLU A 102 -10.07 -6.37 -21.47
C GLU A 102 -9.43 -6.48 -22.86
N GLU A 103 -8.15 -6.83 -22.92
CA GLU A 103 -7.55 -7.30 -24.16
C GLU A 103 -8.21 -8.65 -24.45
N ASP A 104 -9.18 -8.65 -25.37
CA ASP A 104 -9.71 -9.88 -25.97
C ASP A 104 -8.53 -10.76 -26.39
N ASP A 105 -8.54 -12.02 -25.93
CA ASP A 105 -7.64 -13.10 -26.36
C ASP A 105 -7.45 -13.07 -27.89
N MET A 106 -6.39 -12.42 -28.38
CA MET A 106 -6.03 -12.52 -29.79
C MET A 106 -5.47 -13.92 -30.04
N PRO A 107 -6.06 -14.74 -30.93
CA PRO A 107 -5.47 -16.01 -31.28
C PRO A 107 -4.10 -15.77 -31.90
N VAL A 108 -3.08 -16.42 -31.35
CA VAL A 108 -1.73 -16.45 -31.91
C VAL A 108 -1.82 -17.08 -33.30
N GLU A 109 -1.67 -16.28 -34.36
CA GLU A 109 -1.47 -16.80 -35.71
C GLU A 109 -0.08 -17.46 -35.75
N VAL A 110 -0.07 -18.79 -35.75
CA VAL A 110 1.13 -19.59 -35.99
C VAL A 110 1.44 -19.48 -37.49
N GLU A 111 2.38 -18.62 -37.87
CA GLU A 111 2.98 -18.66 -39.20
C GLU A 111 3.69 -20.01 -39.41
N GLN A 112 3.07 -20.88 -40.18
CA GLN A 112 3.70 -22.10 -40.67
C GLN A 112 4.68 -21.73 -41.79
N ASN A 113 5.95 -21.51 -41.44
CA ASN A 113 7.01 -21.48 -42.44
C ASN A 113 7.23 -22.90 -42.98
N SER A 114 6.66 -23.18 -44.16
CA SER A 114 7.03 -24.32 -44.98
C SER A 114 8.36 -24.04 -45.69
N THR A 115 9.47 -24.46 -45.09
CA THR A 115 10.73 -24.64 -45.82
C THR A 115 10.68 -25.96 -46.59
N GLU A 116 10.40 -25.88 -47.90
CA GLU A 116 10.72 -26.95 -48.84
C GLU A 116 12.25 -26.98 -49.04
N GLU A 117 12.94 -27.94 -48.42
CA GLU A 117 14.30 -28.31 -48.83
C GLU A 117 14.22 -29.19 -50.08
N SER A 118 14.47 -28.60 -51.25
CA SER A 118 14.76 -29.36 -52.46
C SER A 118 16.19 -29.91 -52.40
N PHE A 119 16.35 -31.19 -52.09
CA PHE A 119 17.61 -31.88 -52.36
C PHE A 119 17.71 -32.17 -53.86
N GLY A 120 18.46 -31.33 -54.57
CA GLY A 120 18.94 -31.65 -55.91
C GLY A 120 20.11 -32.63 -55.82
N GLU A 121 19.91 -33.84 -56.35
CA GLU A 121 21.01 -34.74 -56.74
C GLU A 121 21.86 -34.06 -57.82
N GLN A 122 23.18 -33.96 -57.60
CA GLN A 122 24.15 -33.89 -58.69
C GLN A 122 25.42 -34.69 -58.36
N ASN A 123 25.56 -35.79 -59.10
CA ASN A 123 26.74 -36.57 -59.51
C ASN A 123 27.58 -37.32 -58.48
#